data_AF-A0A1D8JG97-F1
#
_entry.id   AF-A0A1D8JG97-F1
#
_cell.length_a   1.000
_cell.length_b   1.000
_cell.length_c   1.000
_cell.angle_alpha   90.00
_cell.angle_beta   90.00
_cell.angle_gamma   90.00
#
_symmetry.space_group_name_H-M   'P 1'
#
loop_
_entity.id
_entity.type
_entity.pdbx_description
1 polymer ?
#
loop_
_entity_poly.entity_id
_entity_poly.type
_entity_poly.pdbx_seq_one_letter_code
_entity_poly.pdbx_strand_id
1 'polypeptide(L)'
;MVKIENLISKIITTQKAMVLAVIVDGEGSAYQEGAWMLFIEGDRPIGILNQGSFENDLHNRSGRLFRTGQTEVISYDLSKEDEADCGRGAGCHGIVHILLRDIDENFQKILTSMNETLRKMTPILYIQSINDLSQYIFSHQDEDTFGFWDSDADWEWIHAKPSQKIVGQKNFGTQTYFIQLIWP
;
A
#
# COMPACT_ATOMS: atom_id res chain seq x y z
N MET A 1 0.87 15.13 -1.10
CA MET A 1 0.68 13.70 -0.79
C MET A 1 -0.25 13.56 0.40
N VAL A 2 -1.22 12.65 0.35
CA VAL A 2 -2.11 12.39 1.49
C VAL A 2 -1.34 11.65 2.57
N LYS A 3 -1.49 12.05 3.84
CA LYS A 3 -0.89 11.33 4.96
C LYS A 3 -1.61 9.99 5.17
N ILE A 4 -0.85 8.92 5.42
CA ILE A 4 -1.40 7.58 5.69
C ILE A 4 -2.39 7.60 6.86
N GLU A 5 -2.09 8.37 7.92
CA GLU A 5 -2.99 8.58 9.06
C GLU A 5 -4.39 9.08 8.68
N ASN A 6 -4.47 9.96 7.67
CA ASN A 6 -5.75 10.48 7.19
C ASN A 6 -6.55 9.39 6.46
N LEU A 7 -5.88 8.52 5.72
CA LEU A 7 -6.51 7.39 5.05
C LEU A 7 -7.01 6.38 6.08
N ILE A 8 -6.19 6.04 7.08
CA ILE A 8 -6.57 5.16 8.18
C ILE A 8 -7.77 5.73 8.94
N SER A 9 -7.72 7.01 9.29
CA SER A 9 -8.84 7.72 9.93
C SER A 9 -10.12 7.65 9.09
N LYS A 10 -10.01 7.75 7.76
CA LYS A 10 -11.16 7.58 6.87
C LYS A 10 -11.69 6.14 6.87
N ILE A 11 -10.80 5.15 6.85
CA ILE A 11 -11.13 3.73 6.86
C ILE A 11 -11.90 3.35 8.13
N ILE A 12 -11.44 3.80 9.31
CA ILE A 12 -12.08 3.44 10.58
C ILE A 12 -13.42 4.15 10.81
N THR A 13 -13.69 5.24 10.10
CA THR A 13 -14.94 6.03 10.25
C THR A 13 -15.96 5.78 9.15
N THR A 14 -15.59 5.07 8.08
CA THR A 14 -16.45 4.81 6.92
C THR A 14 -17.14 3.47 7.05
N GLN A 15 -18.45 3.44 6.77
CA GLN A 15 -19.29 2.23 6.75
C GLN A 15 -19.51 1.68 5.33
N LYS A 16 -18.92 2.31 4.33
CA LYS A 16 -18.98 1.89 2.93
C LYS A 16 -17.85 0.91 2.60
N ALA A 17 -18.04 0.11 1.57
CA ALA A 17 -16.96 -0.74 1.07
C ALA A 17 -15.79 0.12 0.56
N MET A 18 -14.58 -0.34 0.82
CA MET A 18 -13.35 0.38 0.51
C MET A 18 -12.29 -0.57 -0.01
N VAL A 19 -11.44 -0.06 -0.89
CA VAL A 19 -10.26 -0.78 -1.40
C VAL A 19 -9.04 0.13 -1.23
N LEU A 20 -8.00 -0.39 -0.58
CA LEU A 20 -6.72 0.29 -0.47
C LEU A 20 -5.84 -0.10 -1.65
N ALA A 21 -5.27 0.92 -2.30
CA ALA A 21 -4.26 0.79 -3.33
C ALA A 21 -2.91 1.27 -2.79
N VAL A 22 -1.86 0.47 -2.99
CA VAL A 22 -0.49 0.78 -2.57
C VAL A 22 0.47 0.53 -3.72
N ILE A 23 1.33 1.50 -4.07
CA ILE A 23 2.46 1.23 -4.97
C ILE A 23 3.47 0.39 -4.20
N VAL A 24 3.62 -0.87 -4.60
CA VAL A 24 4.51 -1.84 -3.94
C VAL A 24 5.85 -2.01 -4.65
N ASP A 25 5.96 -1.54 -5.90
CA ASP A 25 7.19 -1.46 -6.67
C ASP A 25 6.98 -0.51 -7.86
N GLY A 26 8.05 0.13 -8.31
CA GLY A 26 7.99 1.09 -9.41
C GLY A 26 9.35 1.30 -10.06
N GLU A 27 9.42 1.00 -11.36
CA GLU A 27 10.57 1.31 -12.19
C GLU A 27 10.43 2.74 -12.74
N GLY A 28 11.36 3.62 -12.40
CA GLY A 28 11.39 5.00 -12.87
C GLY A 28 11.07 6.03 -11.78
N SER A 29 11.37 7.30 -12.06
CA SER A 29 11.28 8.38 -11.06
C SER A 29 9.87 8.92 -10.84
N ALA A 30 8.90 8.50 -11.65
CA ALA A 30 7.53 9.01 -11.61
C ALA A 30 6.68 8.33 -10.52
N TYR A 31 7.11 7.18 -10.00
CA TYR A 31 6.36 6.40 -9.05
C TYR A 31 6.92 6.54 -7.65
N GLN A 32 6.04 6.71 -6.68
CA GLN A 32 6.41 6.78 -5.28
C GLN A 32 5.96 5.50 -4.57
N GLU A 33 6.89 4.56 -4.39
CA GLU A 33 6.65 3.38 -3.56
C GLU A 33 6.13 3.76 -2.17
N GLY A 34 5.17 2.98 -1.68
CA GLY A 34 4.45 3.25 -0.43
C GLY A 34 3.49 4.44 -0.49
N ALA A 35 3.22 5.00 -1.67
CA ALA A 35 2.06 5.86 -1.85
C ALA A 35 0.78 5.05 -1.69
N TRP A 36 -0.14 5.55 -0.88
CA TRP A 36 -1.44 4.93 -0.61
C TRP A 36 -2.56 5.77 -1.25
N MET A 37 -3.57 5.08 -1.76
CA MET A 37 -4.80 5.67 -2.30
C MET A 37 -5.99 4.82 -1.86
N LEU A 38 -7.10 5.45 -1.50
CA LEU A 38 -8.29 4.78 -0.99
C LEU A 38 -9.45 4.97 -1.96
N PHE A 39 -9.98 3.87 -2.48
CA PHE A 39 -11.24 3.83 -3.21
C PHE A 39 -12.38 3.58 -2.22
N ILE A 40 -13.48 4.32 -2.38
CA ILE A 40 -14.64 4.25 -1.51
C ILE A 40 -15.86 4.09 -2.40
N GLU A 41 -16.70 3.10 -2.12
CA GLU A 41 -17.88 2.81 -2.93
C GLU A 41 -18.81 4.03 -3.05
N GLY A 42 -19.07 4.45 -4.29
CA GLY A 42 -19.96 5.58 -4.59
C GLY A 42 -19.42 6.97 -4.22
N ASP A 43 -18.18 7.07 -3.74
CA ASP A 43 -17.52 8.34 -3.42
C ASP A 43 -16.25 8.53 -4.29
N ARG A 44 -15.71 9.75 -4.27
CA ARG A 44 -14.42 10.02 -4.91
C ARG A 44 -13.28 9.35 -4.13
N PRO A 45 -12.26 8.81 -4.81
CA PRO A 45 -11.10 8.25 -4.12
C PRO A 45 -10.31 9.34 -3.39
N ILE A 46 -9.56 8.92 -2.36
CA ILE A 46 -8.68 9.79 -1.56
C ILE A 46 -7.23 9.40 -1.81
N GLY A 47 -6.41 10.35 -2.24
CA GLY A 47 -5.04 10.09 -2.67
C GLY A 47 -4.94 9.99 -4.18
N ILE A 48 -3.71 10.08 -4.67
CA ILE A 48 -3.35 9.98 -6.09
C ILE A 48 -2.06 9.17 -6.13
N LEU A 49 -2.05 8.09 -6.90
CA LEU A 49 -0.85 7.26 -7.10
C LEU A 49 0.00 7.81 -8.25
N ASN A 50 -0.64 8.24 -9.33
CA ASN A 50 -0.04 9.00 -10.42
C ASN A 50 -1.16 9.72 -11.19
N GLN A 51 -0.89 10.89 -11.78
CA GLN A 51 -1.82 11.55 -12.71
C GLN A 51 -1.62 10.93 -14.10
N GLY A 52 -2.33 9.84 -14.41
CA GLY A 52 -2.08 9.07 -15.64
C GLY A 52 -3.28 8.29 -16.16
N SER A 53 -3.08 7.67 -17.32
CA SER A 53 -4.07 6.96 -18.15
C SER A 53 -4.72 5.75 -17.46
N PHE A 54 -4.05 5.13 -16.49
CA PHE A 54 -4.50 3.89 -15.86
C PHE A 54 -5.44 4.08 -14.66
N GLU A 55 -5.72 5.32 -14.23
CA GLU A 55 -6.62 5.60 -13.10
C GLU A 55 -8.03 5.00 -13.29
N ASN A 56 -8.56 5.03 -14.51
CA ASN A 56 -9.89 4.51 -14.81
C ASN A 56 -9.95 2.97 -14.70
N ASP A 57 -8.92 2.27 -15.19
CA ASP A 57 -8.81 0.82 -15.01
C ASP A 57 -8.66 0.47 -13.53
N LEU A 58 -7.82 1.21 -12.80
CA LEU A 58 -7.62 1.03 -11.36
C LEU A 58 -8.93 1.22 -10.58
N HIS A 59 -9.75 2.22 -10.96
CA HIS A 59 -11.06 2.44 -10.39
C HIS A 59 -12.02 1.27 -10.66
N ASN A 60 -12.07 0.78 -11.91
CA ASN A 60 -12.90 -0.36 -12.28
C ASN A 60 -12.51 -1.64 -11.53
N ARG A 61 -11.20 -1.90 -11.39
CA ARG A 61 -10.67 -3.04 -10.63
C ARG A 61 -11.04 -2.95 -9.16
N SER A 62 -10.84 -1.79 -8.55
CA SER A 62 -11.24 -1.53 -7.17
C SER A 62 -12.73 -1.75 -6.96
N GLY A 63 -13.56 -1.34 -7.92
CA GLY A 63 -15.01 -1.60 -7.91
C GLY A 63 -15.38 -3.09 -7.82
N ARG A 64 -14.58 -3.97 -8.41
CA ARG A 64 -14.81 -5.44 -8.36
C ARG A 64 -14.34 -6.08 -7.07
N LEU A 65 -13.45 -5.43 -6.32
CA LEU A 65 -12.89 -5.95 -5.07
C LEU A 65 -13.71 -5.59 -3.84
N PHE A 66 -14.62 -4.62 -3.93
CA PHE A 66 -15.46 -4.25 -2.79
C PHE A 66 -16.19 -5.47 -2.20
N ARG A 67 -15.99 -5.71 -0.90
CA ARG A 67 -16.62 -6.79 -0.12
C ARG A 67 -16.27 -8.21 -0.57
N THR A 68 -15.16 -8.41 -1.27
CA THR A 68 -14.72 -9.74 -1.67
C THR A 68 -13.75 -10.37 -0.67
N GLY A 69 -13.15 -9.58 0.22
CA GLY A 69 -12.01 -9.97 1.04
C GLY A 69 -10.74 -10.30 0.24
N GLN A 70 -10.72 -9.98 -1.07
CA GLN A 70 -9.62 -10.35 -1.95
C GLN A 70 -8.56 -9.24 -2.02
N THR A 71 -7.35 -9.68 -2.33
CA THR A 71 -6.20 -8.81 -2.61
C THR A 71 -5.60 -9.25 -3.95
N GLU A 72 -5.22 -8.29 -4.80
CA GLU A 72 -4.53 -8.55 -6.06
C GLU A 72 -3.36 -7.57 -6.24
N VAL A 73 -2.36 -7.96 -7.05
CA VAL A 73 -1.30 -7.06 -7.51
C VAL A 73 -1.43 -6.92 -9.02
N ILE A 74 -1.50 -5.69 -9.49
CA ILE A 74 -1.61 -5.35 -10.91
C ILE A 74 -0.34 -4.65 -11.35
N SER A 75 0.09 -4.91 -12.58
CA SER A 75 1.25 -4.28 -13.18
C SER A 75 0.81 -3.44 -14.37
N TYR A 76 1.25 -2.18 -14.43
CA TYR A 76 1.07 -1.32 -15.59
C TYR A 76 2.43 -1.04 -16.20
N ASP A 77 2.63 -1.42 -17.46
CA ASP A 77 3.80 -1.07 -18.25
C ASP A 77 3.48 0.18 -19.07
N LEU A 78 3.95 1.34 -18.60
CA LEU A 78 3.79 2.62 -19.29
C LEU A 78 5.03 2.98 -20.12
N SER A 79 5.95 2.04 -20.30
CA SER A 79 7.19 2.27 -21.07
C SER A 79 6.94 2.54 -22.55
N LYS A 80 5.71 2.29 -23.03
CA LYS A 80 5.29 2.45 -24.43
C LYS A 80 4.27 3.57 -24.64
N GLU A 81 3.88 4.29 -23.59
CA GLU A 81 2.98 5.43 -23.76
C GLU A 81 3.74 6.56 -24.46
N ASP A 82 3.13 7.13 -25.51
CA ASP A 82 3.75 8.20 -26.29
C ASP A 82 3.98 9.44 -25.40
N GLU A 83 5.10 10.14 -25.62
CA GLU A 83 5.47 11.42 -24.96
C GLU A 83 4.37 12.50 -25.02
N ALA A 84 3.34 12.31 -25.86
CA ALA A 84 2.19 13.20 -25.99
C ALA A 84 1.06 12.97 -24.96
N ASP A 85 0.93 11.76 -24.42
CA ASP A 85 -0.09 11.42 -23.41
C ASP A 85 0.37 11.74 -21.98
N CYS A 86 1.69 11.81 -21.76
CA CYS A 86 2.26 12.41 -20.56
C CYS A 86 2.28 13.94 -20.72
N GLY A 87 1.35 14.65 -20.05
CA GLY A 87 1.33 16.11 -20.04
C GLY A 87 2.71 16.73 -19.79
N ARG A 88 3.05 17.79 -20.55
CA ARG A 88 4.36 18.47 -20.57
C ARG A 88 5.09 18.48 -19.20
N GLY A 89 6.00 17.52 -19.00
CA GLY A 89 6.88 17.47 -17.85
C GLY A 89 7.29 16.04 -17.52
N ALA A 90 8.60 15.74 -17.62
CA ALA A 90 9.29 14.53 -17.15
C ALA A 90 8.48 13.23 -17.26
N GLY A 91 8.59 12.55 -18.41
CA GLY A 91 7.76 11.40 -18.77
C GLY A 91 7.62 10.33 -17.68
N CYS A 92 6.38 9.90 -17.48
CA CYS A 92 6.03 8.76 -16.64
C CYS A 92 6.33 7.46 -17.38
N HIS A 93 7.61 7.21 -17.68
CA HIS A 93 8.04 5.97 -18.30
C HIS A 93 8.39 4.94 -17.23
N GLY A 94 8.01 3.69 -17.47
CA GLY A 94 8.39 2.53 -16.67
C GLY A 94 7.21 1.69 -16.22
N ILE A 95 7.50 0.70 -15.39
CA ILE A 95 6.55 -0.29 -14.90
C ILE A 95 6.18 0.05 -13.45
N VAL A 96 4.89 0.01 -13.11
CA VAL A 96 4.42 0.19 -11.73
C VAL A 96 3.60 -1.01 -11.30
N HIS A 97 3.87 -1.48 -10.09
CA HIS A 97 3.14 -2.57 -9.44
C HIS A 97 2.29 -2.00 -8.30
N ILE A 98 0.98 -2.22 -8.39
CA ILE A 98 -0.01 -1.69 -7.46
C ILE A 98 -0.73 -2.85 -6.80
N LEU A 99 -0.64 -2.92 -5.47
CA LEU A 99 -1.45 -3.82 -4.66
C LEU A 99 -2.82 -3.18 -4.42
N LEU A 100 -3.89 -3.91 -4.72
CA LEU A 100 -5.26 -3.58 -4.34
C LEU A 100 -5.75 -4.57 -3.30
N ARG A 101 -6.28 -4.07 -2.19
CA ARG A 101 -6.80 -4.87 -1.08
C ARG A 101 -8.18 -4.38 -0.68
N ASP A 102 -9.17 -5.27 -0.70
CA ASP A 102 -10.45 -5.01 -0.03
C ASP A 102 -10.22 -4.78 1.46
N ILE A 103 -10.85 -3.73 1.99
CA ILE A 103 -10.84 -3.45 3.43
C ILE A 103 -11.94 -4.29 4.06
N ASP A 104 -11.63 -5.56 4.33
CA ASP A 104 -12.51 -6.43 5.10
C ASP A 104 -12.49 -6.11 6.60
N GLU A 105 -13.35 -6.78 7.38
CA GLU A 105 -13.46 -6.56 8.82
C GLU A 105 -12.15 -6.83 9.57
N ASN A 106 -11.35 -7.80 9.10
CA ASN A 106 -10.10 -8.17 9.77
C ASN A 106 -9.04 -7.11 9.54
N PHE A 107 -8.87 -6.68 8.30
CA PHE A 107 -7.92 -5.65 7.93
C PHE A 107 -8.31 -4.29 8.53
N GLN A 108 -9.60 -3.97 8.62
CA GLN A 108 -10.09 -2.77 9.30
C GLN A 108 -9.74 -2.76 10.80
N LYS A 109 -9.86 -3.90 11.50
CA LYS A 109 -9.45 -4.03 12.91
C LYS A 109 -7.94 -3.80 13.06
N ILE A 110 -7.14 -4.37 12.18
CA ILE A 110 -5.68 -4.18 12.19
C ILE A 110 -5.31 -2.71 11.96
N LEU A 111 -5.94 -2.04 11.00
CA LEU A 111 -5.74 -0.60 10.77
C LEU A 111 -6.21 0.27 11.95
N THR A 112 -7.20 -0.19 12.71
CA THR A 112 -7.60 0.46 13.96
C THR A 112 -6.47 0.37 15.00
N SER A 113 -5.92 -0.81 15.23
CA SER A 113 -4.75 -0.99 16.13
C SER A 113 -3.56 -0.17 15.66
N MET A 114 -3.31 -0.15 14.35
CA MET A 114 -2.26 0.65 13.72
C MET A 114 -2.45 2.15 14.03
N ASN A 115 -3.67 2.67 13.91
CA ASN A 115 -3.96 4.06 14.24
C ASN A 115 -3.67 4.39 15.71
N GLU A 116 -4.01 3.49 16.63
CA GLU A 116 -3.74 3.67 18.06
C GLU A 116 -2.25 3.73 18.36
N THR A 117 -1.45 2.88 17.72
CA THR A 117 0.01 2.85 17.86
C THR A 117 0.67 4.08 17.25
N LEU A 118 0.25 4.53 16.05
CA LEU A 118 0.75 5.79 15.48
C LEU A 118 0.44 6.98 16.38
N ARG A 119 -0.76 7.06 16.97
CA ARG A 119 -1.13 8.14 17.90
C ARG A 119 -0.29 8.16 19.19
N LYS A 120 0.39 7.07 19.54
CA LYS A 120 1.37 7.00 20.64
C LYS A 120 2.77 7.47 20.23
N MET A 121 2.91 8.01 19.02
CA MET A 121 4.19 8.40 18.42
C MET A 121 5.13 7.22 18.12
N THR A 122 4.59 6.01 18.00
CA THR A 122 5.36 4.80 17.72
C THR A 122 5.30 4.47 16.22
N PRO A 123 6.44 4.36 15.53
CA PRO A 123 6.45 3.98 14.13
C PRO A 123 6.03 2.52 13.94
N ILE A 124 5.39 2.23 12.82
CA ILE A 124 4.90 0.89 12.49
C ILE A 124 5.53 0.44 11.20
N LEU A 125 6.00 -0.79 11.19
CA LEU A 125 6.48 -1.45 10.02
C LEU A 125 5.36 -2.28 9.40
N TYR A 126 4.96 -1.94 8.19
CA TYR A 126 4.10 -2.75 7.35
C TYR A 126 4.96 -3.67 6.46
N ILE A 127 4.69 -4.97 6.51
CA ILE A 127 5.28 -5.98 5.63
C ILE A 127 4.15 -6.72 4.92
N GLN A 128 4.29 -6.91 3.61
CA GLN A 128 3.34 -7.61 2.77
C GLN A 128 4.11 -8.59 1.88
N SER A 129 3.75 -9.88 1.91
CA SER A 129 4.25 -10.84 0.93
C SER A 129 3.64 -10.53 -0.44
N ILE A 130 4.47 -10.51 -1.48
CA ILE A 130 4.04 -10.32 -2.87
C ILE A 130 3.67 -11.65 -3.53
N ASN A 131 4.28 -12.75 -3.06
CA ASN A 131 4.01 -14.09 -3.58
C ASN A 131 2.75 -14.71 -2.98
N ASP A 132 2.44 -14.41 -1.72
CA ASP A 132 1.23 -14.83 -1.02
C ASP A 132 0.55 -13.62 -0.40
N LEU A 133 -0.40 -13.03 -1.13
CA LEU A 133 -1.03 -11.76 -0.76
C LEU A 133 -1.86 -11.87 0.54
N SER A 134 -2.18 -13.08 0.99
CA SER A 134 -2.83 -13.28 2.29
C SER A 134 -1.91 -12.98 3.48
N GLN A 135 -0.59 -13.01 3.28
CA GLN A 135 0.40 -12.81 4.33
C GLN A 135 0.87 -11.36 4.42
N TYR A 136 0.64 -10.76 5.59
CA TYR A 136 1.05 -9.40 5.90
C TYR A 136 1.13 -9.21 7.41
N ILE A 137 2.03 -8.34 7.85
CA ILE A 137 2.17 -7.94 9.24
C ILE A 137 2.36 -6.44 9.41
N PHE A 138 1.85 -5.93 10.51
CA PHE A 138 2.18 -4.64 11.08
C PHE A 138 2.90 -4.91 12.40
N SER A 139 4.18 -4.54 12.47
CA SER A 139 5.02 -4.74 13.66
C SER A 139 5.49 -3.39 14.20
N HIS A 140 5.59 -3.26 15.52
CA HIS A 140 6.29 -2.17 16.18
C HIS A 140 7.28 -2.71 17.22
N GLN A 141 8.18 -1.85 17.69
CA GLN A 141 9.34 -2.25 18.52
C GLN A 141 8.99 -2.85 19.90
N ASP A 142 7.72 -2.83 20.32
CA ASP A 142 7.29 -3.21 21.68
C ASP A 142 6.43 -4.50 21.70
N GLU A 143 6.81 -5.50 20.88
CA GLU A 143 6.33 -6.90 20.88
C GLU A 143 4.96 -7.22 20.25
N ASP A 144 4.04 -6.27 20.07
CA ASP A 144 2.77 -6.57 19.39
C ASP A 144 2.94 -6.61 17.85
N THR A 145 2.73 -7.79 17.27
CA THR A 145 2.63 -7.99 15.81
C THR A 145 1.17 -8.25 15.43
N PHE A 146 0.65 -7.49 14.48
CA PHE A 146 -0.71 -7.63 13.97
C PHE A 146 -0.69 -8.18 12.54
N GLY A 147 -1.43 -9.24 12.26
CA GLY A 147 -1.58 -9.75 10.89
C GLY A 147 -1.53 -11.27 10.79
N PHE A 148 -1.38 -11.76 9.56
CA PHE A 148 -1.25 -13.17 9.24
C PHE A 148 0.14 -13.40 8.67
N TRP A 149 0.95 -14.19 9.36
CA TRP A 149 2.33 -14.48 8.98
C TRP A 149 2.61 -15.95 9.14
N ASP A 150 3.05 -16.58 8.06
CA ASP A 150 3.48 -17.98 8.04
C ASP A 150 4.76 -18.07 7.19
N SER A 151 5.83 -17.43 7.69
CA SER A 151 7.11 -17.36 7.00
C SER A 151 8.28 -17.40 7.99
N ASP A 152 9.30 -18.18 7.62
CA ASP A 152 10.59 -18.28 8.33
C ASP A 152 11.47 -17.03 8.16
N ALA A 153 10.99 -16.00 7.45
CA ALA A 153 11.72 -14.75 7.27
C ALA A 153 11.83 -14.02 8.61
N ASP A 154 13.04 -14.06 9.17
CA ASP A 154 13.42 -13.32 10.36
C ASP A 154 13.33 -11.81 10.08
N TRP A 155 12.46 -11.10 10.79
CA TRP A 155 12.20 -9.67 10.59
C TRP A 155 12.90 -8.79 11.64
N GLU A 156 13.71 -9.39 12.51
CA GLU A 156 14.50 -8.71 13.56
C GLU A 156 15.48 -7.66 13.02
N TRP A 157 15.75 -7.63 11.71
CA TRP A 157 16.67 -6.68 11.09
C TRP A 157 16.12 -5.24 10.92
N ILE A 158 14.88 -4.95 11.32
CA ILE A 158 14.28 -3.61 11.22
C ILE A 158 14.34 -2.88 12.56
N HIS A 159 15.56 -2.64 13.03
CA HIS A 159 15.81 -1.58 14.01
C HIS A 159 15.69 -0.21 13.32
N ALA A 160 14.45 0.22 13.07
CA ALA A 160 14.16 1.52 12.48
C ALA A 160 14.72 2.65 13.36
N LYS A 161 15.59 3.49 12.79
CA LYS A 161 16.03 4.74 13.44
C LYS A 161 15.01 5.85 13.16
N PRO A 162 14.78 6.80 14.11
CA PRO A 162 14.00 8.01 13.85
C PRO A 162 14.35 8.65 12.51
N SER A 163 13.34 9.06 11.73
CA SER A 163 13.46 9.70 10.40
C SER A 163 14.01 8.83 9.25
N GLN A 164 14.26 7.53 9.48
CA GLN A 164 14.62 6.63 8.40
C GLN A 164 13.42 6.40 7.47
N LYS A 165 13.63 6.54 6.15
CA LYS A 165 12.66 6.11 5.15
C LYS A 165 12.98 4.67 4.76
N ILE A 166 12.16 3.73 5.19
CA ILE A 166 12.21 2.33 4.73
C ILE A 166 10.97 2.12 3.88
N VAL A 167 11.17 1.97 2.58
CA VAL A 167 10.11 1.60 1.64
C VAL A 167 10.72 0.82 0.49
N GLY A 168 10.02 -0.20 0.01
CA GLY A 168 10.38 -0.97 -1.19
C GLY A 168 10.33 -2.47 -0.99
N GLN A 169 10.73 -3.21 -2.01
CA GLN A 169 10.74 -4.68 -1.97
C GLN A 169 12.04 -5.25 -1.42
N LYS A 170 11.94 -6.39 -0.73
CA LYS A 170 13.06 -7.21 -0.31
C LYS A 170 12.82 -8.67 -0.61
N ASN A 171 13.89 -9.33 -1.05
CA ASN A 171 13.88 -10.76 -1.32
C ASN A 171 14.50 -11.53 -0.15
N PHE A 172 13.79 -12.53 0.34
CA PHE A 172 14.28 -13.52 1.30
C PHE A 172 14.07 -14.91 0.72
N GLY A 173 15.17 -15.55 0.32
CA GLY A 173 15.11 -16.80 -0.43
C GLY A 173 14.37 -16.60 -1.76
N THR A 174 13.27 -17.33 -1.95
CA THR A 174 12.41 -17.24 -3.14
C THR A 174 11.19 -16.34 -2.96
N GLN A 175 11.05 -15.72 -1.79
CA GLN A 175 9.91 -14.88 -1.43
C GLN A 175 10.29 -13.40 -1.52
N THR A 176 9.37 -12.60 -2.01
CA THR A 176 9.49 -11.15 -2.16
C THR A 176 8.46 -10.49 -1.25
N TYR A 177 8.91 -9.50 -0.50
CA TYR A 177 8.10 -8.76 0.46
C TYR A 177 8.18 -7.27 0.16
N PHE A 178 7.04 -6.61 0.08
CA PHE A 178 6.97 -5.16 0.20
C PHE A 178 7.06 -4.76 1.66
N ILE A 179 7.85 -3.73 1.94
CA ILE A 179 8.11 -3.26 3.30
C ILE A 179 7.96 -1.74 3.31
N GLN A 180 7.25 -1.23 4.30
CA GLN A 180 7.07 0.21 4.49
C GLN A 180 7.09 0.56 5.99
N LEU A 181 8.03 1.41 6.38
CA LEU A 181 8.02 2.03 7.70
C LEU A 181 7.14 3.29 7.66
N ILE A 182 6.18 3.33 8.56
CA ILE A 182 5.15 4.36 8.65
C ILE A 182 5.38 5.12 9.95
N TRP A 183 5.73 6.40 9.80
CA TRP A 183 5.89 7.32 10.92
C TRP A 183 4.56 8.03 11.23
N PRO A 184 4.31 8.35 12.52
CA PRO A 184 3.26 9.29 12.92
C PRO A 184 3.54 10.73 12.43
#